data_AF-A0A7X8XJC2-F1
#
_entry.id   AF-A0A7X8XJC2-F1
#
_cell.length_a   1.000
_cell.length_b   1.000
_cell.length_c   1.000
_cell.angle_alpha   90.00
_cell.angle_beta   90.00
_cell.angle_gamma   90.00
#
_symmetry.space_group_name_H-M   'P 1'
#
loop_
_entity.id
_entity.type
_entity.pdbx_description
1 polymer ?
#
loop_
_entity_poly.entity_id
_entity_poly.type
_entity_poly.pdbx_seq_one_letter_code
_entity_poly.pdbx_strand_id
1 'polypeptide(L)'
;MVALADVTGDGIKELLVAGTHKKDPQPEGRYAIYRVNKSRLDPLCTGVVRKTPLLVNLQAWDLSGTKRFDAVMTWRPDSNENLFHTMLLAFKEGRVLEEVVPSEMLVDVADRNRDGRAEVWMPELVADSTGPLERVLFYRPFLWNAPGFEKATGDFSQHYRDYKEALEFQIEENPYPPADPRYEKFRQDRLTGIGMAEALLDSH
;
A
#
# COMPACT_ATOMS: atom_id res chain seq x y z
N MET A 1 15.27 -2.60 -7.17
CA MET A 1 14.91 -3.54 -6.09
C MET A 1 14.65 -4.90 -6.70
N VAL A 2 14.85 -5.97 -5.93
CA VAL A 2 14.60 -7.34 -6.36
C VAL A 2 13.82 -8.10 -5.27
N ALA A 3 12.96 -9.02 -5.68
CA ALA A 3 12.25 -9.94 -4.79
C ALA A 3 12.16 -11.34 -5.43
N LEU A 4 11.97 -12.37 -4.60
CA LEU A 4 11.75 -13.75 -5.05
C LEU A 4 10.40 -14.23 -4.51
N ALA A 5 9.51 -14.65 -5.39
CA ALA A 5 8.17 -15.10 -5.01
C ALA A 5 7.63 -16.11 -6.02
N ASP A 6 6.80 -17.06 -5.57
CA ASP A 6 6.06 -17.96 -6.45
C ASP A 6 4.84 -17.22 -6.99
N VAL A 7 5.04 -16.53 -8.12
CA VAL A 7 3.99 -15.72 -8.73
C VAL A 7 3.12 -16.51 -9.69
N THR A 8 3.55 -17.70 -10.11
CA THR A 8 2.77 -18.55 -11.02
C THR A 8 1.95 -19.63 -10.31
N GLY A 9 2.23 -19.89 -9.03
CA GLY A 9 1.55 -20.88 -8.19
C GLY A 9 2.01 -22.31 -8.47
N ASP A 10 3.16 -22.50 -9.13
CA ASP A 10 3.70 -23.81 -9.49
C ASP A 10 4.78 -24.32 -8.53
N GLY A 11 5.00 -23.62 -7.41
CA GLY A 11 5.99 -23.95 -6.39
C GLY A 11 7.41 -23.49 -6.71
N ILE A 12 7.62 -22.78 -7.83
CA ILE A 12 8.92 -22.25 -8.23
C ILE A 12 8.91 -20.74 -7.99
N LYS A 13 9.99 -20.21 -7.40
CA LYS A 13 10.12 -18.77 -7.18
C LYS A 13 10.66 -18.07 -8.42
N GLU A 14 9.93 -17.06 -8.89
CA GLU A 14 10.36 -16.14 -9.92
C GLU A 14 11.15 -14.96 -9.34
N LEU A 15 12.00 -14.36 -10.17
CA LEU A 15 12.74 -13.14 -9.87
C LEU A 15 11.94 -11.92 -10.33
N LEU A 16 11.50 -11.11 -9.38
CA LEU A 16 10.86 -9.82 -9.61
C LEU A 16 11.95 -8.75 -9.56
N VAL A 17 12.00 -7.90 -10.58
CA VAL A 17 12.95 -6.79 -10.68
C VAL A 17 12.17 -5.54 -11.01
N ALA A 18 12.38 -4.48 -10.24
CA ALA A 18 11.83 -3.17 -10.54
C ALA A 18 12.89 -2.09 -10.27
N GLY A 19 12.88 -1.02 -11.06
CA GLY A 19 13.82 0.06 -10.86
C GLY A 19 13.54 1.30 -11.69
N THR A 20 14.09 2.42 -11.21
CA THR A 20 14.13 3.69 -11.93
C THR A 20 15.33 3.68 -12.87
N HIS A 21 15.08 3.79 -14.17
CA HIS A 21 16.11 4.04 -15.17
C HIS A 21 16.20 5.53 -15.44
N LYS A 22 17.33 6.15 -15.08
CA LYS A 22 17.61 7.53 -15.50
C LYS A 22 18.03 7.52 -16.97
N LYS A 23 17.15 7.99 -17.84
CA LYS A 23 17.48 8.30 -19.23
C LYS A 23 17.37 9.82 -19.39
N ASP A 24 18.35 10.44 -20.01
CA ASP A 24 18.26 11.87 -20.36
C ASP A 24 17.20 12.00 -21.47
N PRO A 25 16.14 12.82 -21.36
CA PRO A 25 15.89 13.87 -20.36
C PRO A 25 14.88 13.54 -19.23
N GLN A 26 14.30 12.34 -19.18
CA GLN A 26 13.31 11.98 -18.14
C GLN A 26 13.51 10.56 -17.59
N PRO A 27 13.43 10.37 -16.26
CA PRO A 27 13.48 9.05 -15.66
C PRO A 27 12.29 8.18 -16.09
N GLU A 28 12.53 6.88 -16.20
CA GLU A 28 11.54 5.89 -16.60
C GLU A 28 11.54 4.74 -15.58
N GLY A 29 10.39 4.43 -14.99
CA GLY A 29 10.23 3.24 -14.16
C GLY A 29 10.11 2.00 -15.03
N ARG A 30 10.79 0.92 -14.67
CA ARG A 30 10.66 -0.37 -15.37
C ARG A 30 10.52 -1.49 -14.36
N TYR A 31 9.76 -2.51 -14.75
CA TYR A 31 9.67 -3.75 -14.01
C TYR A 31 9.76 -4.95 -14.94
N ALA A 32 10.19 -6.07 -14.39
CA ALA A 32 10.28 -7.35 -15.08
C ALA A 32 10.15 -8.49 -14.09
N ILE A 33 9.52 -9.58 -14.53
CA ILE A 33 9.39 -10.82 -13.77
C ILE A 33 10.00 -11.93 -14.62
N TYR A 34 10.97 -12.64 -14.06
CA TYR A 34 11.74 -13.67 -14.76
C TYR A 34 11.56 -15.03 -14.10
N ARG A 35 11.38 -16.05 -14.93
CA ARG A 35 11.62 -17.44 -14.53
C ARG A 35 13.13 -17.67 -14.48
N VAL A 36 13.63 -18.07 -13.32
CA VAL A 36 15.05 -18.40 -13.14
C VAL A 36 15.26 -19.86 -13.54
N ASN A 37 15.91 -20.07 -14.68
CA ASN A 37 16.33 -21.38 -15.14
C ASN A 37 17.85 -21.55 -14.95
N LYS A 38 18.37 -22.78 -15.05
CA LYS A 38 19.78 -23.12 -14.76
C LYS A 38 20.80 -22.22 -15.49
N SER A 39 20.49 -21.75 -16.70
CA SER A 39 21.42 -21.02 -17.55
C SER A 39 20.87 -19.71 -18.14
N ARG A 40 19.61 -19.35 -17.85
CA ARG A 40 18.98 -18.16 -18.42
C ARG A 40 17.85 -17.63 -17.55
N LEU A 41 17.55 -16.34 -17.72
CA LEU A 41 16.37 -15.68 -17.18
C LEU A 41 15.34 -15.55 -18.30
N ASP A 42 14.24 -16.28 -18.20
CA ASP A 42 13.16 -16.21 -19.19
C ASP A 42 12.14 -15.17 -18.72
N PRO A 43 11.94 -14.05 -19.46
CA PRO A 43 10.97 -13.03 -19.05
C PRO A 43 9.55 -13.57 -19.14
N LEU A 44 8.82 -13.53 -18.03
CA LEU A 44 7.39 -13.82 -17.97
C LEU A 44 6.57 -12.55 -18.22
N CYS A 45 7.05 -11.42 -17.73
CA CYS A 45 6.42 -10.12 -17.91
C CYS A 45 7.49 -9.02 -17.88
N THR A 46 7.28 -7.96 -18.66
CA THR A 46 8.04 -6.72 -18.56
C THR A 46 7.10 -5.54 -18.77
N GLY A 47 7.34 -4.43 -18.08
CA GLY A 47 6.51 -3.24 -18.18
C GLY A 47 7.26 -1.95 -17.87
N VAL A 48 6.61 -0.84 -18.22
CA VAL A 48 7.15 0.51 -18.13
C VAL A 48 6.17 1.42 -17.39
N VAL A 49 6.65 2.13 -16.38
CA VAL A 49 5.91 3.11 -15.58
C VAL A 49 6.42 4.51 -15.91
N ARG A 50 5.67 5.27 -16.72
CA ARG A 50 6.12 6.55 -17.27
C ARG A 50 5.81 7.78 -16.41
N LYS A 51 4.62 7.83 -15.80
CA LYS A 51 4.17 9.02 -15.05
C LYS A 51 4.81 9.13 -13.66
N THR A 52 5.10 8.00 -13.05
CA THR A 52 5.68 7.89 -11.71
C THR A 52 6.91 6.99 -11.76
N PRO A 53 8.05 7.51 -12.24
CA PRO A 53 9.18 6.65 -12.59
C PRO A 53 10.02 6.22 -11.38
N LEU A 54 9.83 6.85 -10.21
CA LEU A 54 10.63 6.57 -9.03
C LEU A 54 10.03 5.39 -8.24
N LEU A 55 10.75 4.27 -8.19
CA LEU A 55 10.37 3.13 -7.36
C LEU A 55 10.58 3.45 -5.87
N VAL A 56 9.52 3.32 -5.08
CA VAL A 56 9.54 3.49 -3.63
C VAL A 56 9.67 2.14 -2.93
N ASN A 57 8.92 1.13 -3.39
CA ASN A 57 8.84 -0.17 -2.73
C ASN A 57 8.49 -1.28 -3.73
N LEU A 58 8.98 -2.49 -3.45
CA LEU A 58 8.65 -3.73 -4.16
C LEU A 58 8.41 -4.84 -3.12
N GLN A 59 7.21 -5.41 -3.13
CA GLN A 59 6.79 -6.49 -2.25
C GLN A 59 6.12 -7.61 -3.05
N ALA A 60 5.95 -8.77 -2.41
CA ALA A 60 5.17 -9.87 -2.92
C ALA A 60 4.27 -10.40 -1.82
N TRP A 61 2.96 -10.50 -2.10
CA TRP A 61 1.94 -10.89 -1.13
C TRP A 61 0.91 -11.81 -1.76
N ASP A 62 0.36 -12.76 -1.01
CA ASP A 62 -0.82 -13.50 -1.48
C ASP A 62 -2.08 -12.65 -1.30
N LEU A 63 -2.45 -11.90 -2.34
CA LEU A 63 -3.66 -11.07 -2.34
C LEU A 63 -4.91 -11.86 -2.76
N SER A 64 -4.70 -13.05 -3.32
CA SER A 64 -5.74 -13.92 -3.86
C SER A 64 -6.24 -14.97 -2.86
N GLY A 65 -5.46 -15.26 -1.81
CA GLY A 65 -5.68 -16.36 -0.86
C GLY A 65 -5.37 -17.74 -1.47
N THR A 66 -4.67 -17.80 -2.60
CA THR A 66 -4.41 -19.06 -3.34
C THR A 66 -3.00 -19.61 -3.13
N LYS A 67 -2.25 -19.04 -2.18
CA LYS A 67 -0.83 -19.30 -1.91
C LYS A 67 0.11 -18.96 -3.06
N ARG A 68 -0.41 -18.26 -4.08
CA ARG A 68 0.35 -17.60 -5.13
C ARG A 68 0.61 -16.17 -4.70
N PHE A 69 1.81 -15.68 -4.93
CA PHE A 69 2.18 -14.31 -4.61
C PHE A 69 1.93 -13.37 -5.78
N ASP A 70 1.37 -12.22 -5.49
CA ASP A 70 1.17 -11.12 -6.41
C ASP A 70 2.21 -10.04 -6.13
N ALA A 71 2.73 -9.41 -7.18
CA ALA A 71 3.72 -8.36 -7.05
C ALA A 71 3.03 -7.04 -6.73
N VAL A 72 3.50 -6.36 -5.69
CA VAL A 72 3.03 -5.03 -5.30
C VAL A 72 4.18 -4.05 -5.43
N MET A 73 3.99 -3.02 -6.25
CA MET A 73 5.00 -2.00 -6.48
C MET A 73 4.43 -0.62 -6.25
N THR A 74 5.10 0.15 -5.40
CA THR A 74 4.75 1.55 -5.16
C THR A 74 5.73 2.44 -5.89
N TRP A 75 5.17 3.37 -6.66
CA TRP A 75 5.89 4.33 -7.47
C TRP A 75 5.49 5.75 -7.07
N ARG A 76 6.36 6.72 -7.36
CA ARG A 76 6.08 8.15 -7.16
C ARG A 76 6.63 8.98 -8.33
N PRO A 77 6.14 10.21 -8.56
CA PRO A 77 6.70 11.10 -9.57
C PRO A 77 8.11 11.55 -9.18
N ASP A 78 8.85 12.08 -10.16
CA ASP A 78 10.15 12.74 -9.92
C ASP A 78 9.99 14.18 -9.38
N SER A 79 8.74 14.64 -9.25
CA SER A 79 8.39 15.88 -8.57
C SER A 79 8.37 15.70 -7.04
N ASN A 80 8.35 16.81 -6.30
CA ASN A 80 8.12 16.81 -4.84
C ASN A 80 6.63 16.64 -4.48
N GLU A 81 5.79 16.21 -5.41
CA GLU A 81 4.38 15.96 -5.15
C GLU A 81 4.23 14.70 -4.29
N ASN A 82 3.39 14.78 -3.25
CA ASN A 82 3.02 13.65 -2.42
C ASN A 82 1.96 12.79 -3.12
N LEU A 83 2.35 12.22 -4.27
CA LEU A 83 1.54 11.32 -5.08
C LEU A 83 2.20 9.95 -5.11
N PHE A 84 1.44 8.91 -4.76
CA PHE A 84 1.89 7.52 -4.87
C PHE A 84 0.99 6.75 -5.82
N HIS A 85 1.59 5.96 -6.70
CA HIS A 85 0.88 4.99 -7.52
C HIS A 85 1.30 3.59 -7.10
N THR A 86 0.39 2.87 -6.47
CA THR A 86 0.59 1.45 -6.17
C THR A 86 0.01 0.62 -7.30
N MET A 87 0.83 -0.24 -7.87
CA MET A 87 0.48 -1.16 -8.94
C MET A 87 0.52 -2.59 -8.40
N LEU A 88 -0.54 -3.34 -8.67
CA LEU A 88 -0.70 -4.74 -8.34
C LEU A 88 -0.60 -5.57 -9.63
N LEU A 89 0.21 -6.63 -9.59
CA LEU A 89 0.39 -7.54 -10.71
C LEU A 89 0.18 -8.98 -10.27
N ALA A 90 -0.69 -9.68 -10.99
CA ALA A 90 -1.01 -11.08 -10.75
C ALA A 90 -0.79 -11.92 -12.01
N PHE A 91 -0.35 -13.17 -11.86
CA PHE A 91 -0.40 -14.17 -12.93
C PHE A 91 -1.59 -15.11 -12.72
N LYS A 92 -2.60 -15.02 -13.58
CA LYS A 92 -3.80 -15.85 -13.52
C LYS A 92 -4.03 -16.49 -14.89
N GLU A 93 -4.17 -17.82 -14.91
CA GLU A 93 -4.50 -18.58 -16.13
C GLU A 93 -3.53 -18.29 -17.30
N GLY A 94 -2.23 -18.19 -17.01
CA GLY A 94 -1.19 -17.90 -17.99
C GLY A 94 -1.19 -16.45 -18.52
N ARG A 95 -1.98 -15.55 -17.92
CA ARG A 95 -2.03 -14.13 -18.26
C ARG A 95 -1.57 -13.26 -17.10
N VAL A 96 -1.01 -12.10 -17.44
CA VAL A 96 -0.69 -11.05 -16.47
C VAL A 96 -1.90 -10.12 -16.35
N LEU A 97 -2.35 -9.91 -15.12
CA LEU A 97 -3.34 -8.90 -14.77
C LEU A 97 -2.61 -7.77 -14.05
N GLU A 98 -2.85 -6.54 -14.49
CA GLU A 98 -2.31 -5.31 -13.91
C GLU A 98 -3.46 -4.43 -13.43
N GLU A 99 -3.37 -3.93 -12.20
CA GLU A 99 -4.31 -2.95 -11.67
C GLU A 99 -3.58 -1.88 -10.88
N VAL A 100 -3.96 -0.62 -11.09
CA VAL A 100 -3.45 0.52 -10.33
C VAL A 100 -4.46 0.84 -9.23
N VAL A 101 -3.98 0.92 -7.99
CA VAL A 101 -4.82 1.28 -6.84
C VAL A 101 -5.23 2.76 -6.96
N PRO A 102 -6.52 3.11 -6.81
CA PRO A 102 -7.03 4.47 -7.03
C PRO A 102 -6.70 5.48 -5.90
N SER A 103 -5.65 5.24 -5.12
CA SER A 103 -5.23 6.11 -4.02
C SER A 103 -4.13 7.06 -4.46
N GLU A 104 -4.24 8.34 -4.08
CA GLU A 104 -3.17 9.33 -4.27
C GLU A 104 -2.11 9.26 -3.15
N MET A 105 -2.42 8.56 -2.05
CA MET A 105 -1.56 8.38 -0.89
C MET A 105 -0.96 6.97 -0.85
N LEU A 106 0.12 6.80 -0.07
CA LEU A 106 0.81 5.52 0.08
C LEU A 106 -0.15 4.46 0.64
N VAL A 107 -0.32 3.38 -0.10
CA VAL A 107 -1.09 2.21 0.29
C VAL A 107 -0.19 1.25 1.04
N ASP A 108 -0.73 0.63 2.08
CA ASP A 108 -0.06 -0.48 2.78
C ASP A 108 -0.63 -1.83 2.34
N VAL A 109 0.16 -2.89 2.46
CA VAL A 109 -0.27 -4.26 2.16
C VAL A 109 0.19 -5.17 3.26
N ALA A 110 -0.76 -5.84 3.90
CA ALA A 110 -0.50 -6.72 5.04
C ALA A 110 -1.67 -7.67 5.24
N ASP A 111 -1.40 -8.84 5.81
CA ASP A 111 -2.40 -9.76 6.36
C ASP A 111 -2.62 -9.41 7.85
N ARG A 112 -3.53 -8.46 8.12
CA ARG A 112 -3.76 -8.00 9.50
C ARG A 112 -4.82 -8.82 10.23
N ASN A 113 -5.72 -9.50 9.51
CA ASN A 113 -6.70 -10.41 10.10
C ASN A 113 -6.12 -11.82 10.35
N ARG A 114 -4.91 -12.11 9.84
CA ARG A 114 -4.16 -13.37 9.98
C ARG A 114 -4.85 -14.59 9.37
N ASP A 115 -5.61 -14.39 8.29
CA ASP A 115 -6.28 -15.48 7.57
C ASP A 115 -5.42 -16.08 6.45
N GLY A 116 -4.22 -15.53 6.22
CA GLY A 116 -3.27 -15.97 5.20
C GLY A 116 -3.42 -15.27 3.86
N ARG A 117 -4.44 -14.43 3.68
CA ARG A 117 -4.65 -13.57 2.52
C ARG A 117 -4.41 -12.11 2.92
N ALA A 118 -3.46 -11.46 2.27
CA ALA A 118 -3.18 -10.06 2.55
C ALA A 118 -4.27 -9.12 2.00
N GLU A 119 -4.53 -8.04 2.73
CA GLU A 119 -5.38 -6.95 2.29
C GLU A 119 -4.57 -5.76 1.76
N VAL A 120 -5.21 -5.01 0.86
CA VAL A 120 -4.75 -3.71 0.38
C VAL A 120 -5.38 -2.64 1.27
N TRP A 121 -4.55 -1.95 2.05
CA TRP A 121 -4.96 -0.96 3.03
C TRP A 121 -4.88 0.43 2.40
N MET A 122 -6.02 0.95 1.97
CA MET A 122 -6.10 2.24 1.29
C MET A 122 -6.35 3.36 2.30
N PRO A 123 -5.51 4.41 2.33
CA PRO A 123 -5.70 5.55 3.21
C PRO A 123 -6.88 6.43 2.78
N GLU A 124 -7.61 6.92 3.77
CA GLU A 124 -8.64 7.95 3.68
C GLU A 124 -8.18 9.14 4.52
N LEU A 125 -8.22 10.34 3.95
CA LEU A 125 -7.90 11.56 4.69
C LEU A 125 -9.06 11.89 5.64
N VAL A 126 -8.82 11.79 6.94
CA VAL A 126 -9.78 12.21 7.98
C VAL A 126 -9.68 13.71 8.19
N ALA A 127 -8.46 14.23 8.31
CA ALA A 127 -8.20 15.65 8.50
C ALA A 127 -6.82 16.07 7.98
N ASP A 128 -6.74 17.22 7.30
CA ASP A 128 -5.47 17.83 6.89
C ASP A 128 -4.68 18.43 8.07
N SER A 129 -5.27 18.50 9.27
CA SER A 129 -4.60 18.85 10.51
C SER A 129 -3.86 20.20 10.48
N THR A 130 -2.86 20.38 11.33
CA THR A 130 -2.06 21.59 11.48
C THR A 130 -0.89 21.67 10.48
N GLY A 131 -0.75 20.67 9.60
CA GLY A 131 0.17 20.65 8.47
C GLY A 131 0.23 19.28 7.77
N PRO A 132 0.90 19.18 6.59
CA PRO A 132 0.95 17.94 5.80
C PRO A 132 1.55 16.72 6.52
N LEU A 133 2.45 16.95 7.47
CA LEU A 133 3.07 15.89 8.28
C LEU A 133 2.20 15.43 9.45
N GLU A 134 1.13 16.16 9.74
CA GLU A 134 0.26 15.95 10.90
C GLU A 134 -1.13 15.48 10.47
N ARG A 135 -1.32 15.15 9.19
CA ARG A 135 -2.55 14.61 8.64
C ARG A 135 -3.01 13.40 9.43
N VAL A 136 -4.30 13.34 9.67
CA VAL A 136 -4.95 12.16 10.24
C VAL A 136 -5.46 11.33 9.08
N LEU A 137 -4.85 10.17 8.87
CA LEU A 137 -5.21 9.21 7.83
C LEU A 137 -5.86 7.99 8.47
N PHE A 138 -6.92 7.47 7.88
CA PHE A 138 -7.56 6.23 8.31
C PHE A 138 -7.42 5.18 7.21
N TYR A 139 -6.89 3.99 7.53
CA TYR A 139 -6.64 2.97 6.52
C TYR A 139 -7.79 1.96 6.50
N ARG A 140 -8.44 1.80 5.33
CA ARG A 140 -9.49 0.80 5.14
C ARG A 140 -8.97 -0.42 4.38
N PRO A 141 -9.34 -1.65 4.79
CA PRO A 141 -8.90 -2.86 4.12
C PRO A 141 -9.77 -3.19 2.91
N PHE A 142 -9.12 -3.61 1.83
CA PHE A 142 -9.75 -4.10 0.62
C PHE A 142 -9.11 -5.40 0.17
N LEU A 143 -9.94 -6.33 -0.30
CA LEU A 143 -9.50 -7.51 -1.00
C LEU A 143 -9.39 -7.20 -2.48
N TRP A 144 -8.28 -7.60 -3.09
CA TRP A 144 -8.07 -7.47 -4.53
C TRP A 144 -8.47 -8.77 -5.23
N ASN A 145 -9.45 -8.70 -6.14
CA ASN A 145 -10.00 -9.85 -6.87
C ASN A 145 -9.69 -9.86 -8.37
N ALA A 146 -8.80 -8.98 -8.83
CA ALA A 146 -8.20 -8.95 -10.17
C ALA A 146 -9.18 -9.25 -11.35
N PRO A 147 -9.82 -8.23 -11.96
CA PRO A 147 -9.78 -6.81 -11.58
C PRO A 147 -10.82 -6.47 -10.50
N GLY A 148 -10.53 -5.43 -9.73
CA GLY A 148 -11.45 -4.80 -8.79
C GLY A 148 -11.15 -5.07 -7.34
N PHE A 149 -11.71 -4.19 -6.51
CA PHE A 149 -11.57 -4.19 -5.07
C PHE A 149 -12.93 -4.36 -4.40
N GLU A 150 -12.97 -5.19 -3.38
CA GLU A 150 -14.09 -5.29 -2.45
C GLU A 150 -13.63 -4.93 -1.04
N LYS A 151 -14.52 -4.37 -0.22
CA LYS A 151 -14.20 -4.12 1.18
C LYS A 151 -13.97 -5.46 1.88
N ALA A 152 -12.87 -5.58 2.63
CA ALA A 152 -12.62 -6.76 3.43
C ALA A 152 -13.56 -6.81 4.65
N THR A 153 -13.98 -8.01 5.05
CA THR A 153 -14.95 -8.23 6.15
C THR A 153 -14.37 -9.07 7.30
N GLY A 154 -13.04 -9.10 7.46
CA GLY A 154 -12.35 -9.81 8.54
C GLY A 154 -12.40 -9.11 9.90
N ASP A 155 -11.86 -9.76 10.94
CA ASP A 155 -11.63 -9.12 12.24
C ASP A 155 -10.39 -8.23 12.17
N PHE A 156 -10.63 -6.93 12.09
CA PHE A 156 -9.60 -5.90 12.09
C PHE A 156 -9.55 -5.12 13.41
N SER A 157 -10.18 -5.64 14.46
CA SER A 157 -10.34 -4.91 15.73
C SER A 157 -9.00 -4.52 16.34
N GLN A 158 -7.96 -5.36 16.23
CA GLN A 158 -6.63 -4.98 16.71
C GLN A 158 -6.08 -3.76 15.98
N HIS A 159 -6.23 -3.69 14.65
CA HIS A 159 -5.77 -2.54 13.88
C HIS A 159 -6.48 -1.24 14.33
N TYR A 160 -7.79 -1.30 14.56
CA TYR A 160 -8.56 -0.13 15.00
C TYR A 160 -8.21 0.29 16.44
N ARG A 161 -7.90 -0.66 17.33
CA ARG A 161 -7.37 -0.37 18.67
C ARG A 161 -6.00 0.31 18.59
N ASP A 162 -5.06 -0.26 17.83
CA ASP A 162 -3.72 0.30 17.66
C ASP A 162 -3.78 1.72 17.06
N TYR A 163 -4.68 1.93 16.09
CA TYR A 163 -4.93 3.24 15.50
C TYR A 163 -5.44 4.25 16.53
N LYS A 164 -6.44 3.87 17.32
CA LYS A 164 -7.00 4.70 18.39
C LYS A 164 -5.94 5.06 19.42
N GLU A 165 -5.22 4.07 19.96
CA GLU A 165 -4.15 4.26 20.95
C GLU A 165 -3.06 5.21 20.43
N ALA A 166 -2.67 5.07 19.15
CA ALA A 166 -1.69 5.96 18.54
C ALA A 166 -2.18 7.43 18.46
N LEU A 167 -3.47 7.66 18.20
CA LEU A 167 -4.04 9.01 18.18
C LEU A 167 -4.23 9.59 19.59
N GLU A 168 -4.61 8.77 20.56
CA GLU A 168 -4.70 9.16 21.98
C GLU A 168 -3.33 9.60 22.49
N PHE A 169 -2.28 8.82 22.21
CA PHE A 169 -0.91 9.18 22.53
C PHE A 169 -0.48 10.50 21.87
N GLN A 170 -0.84 10.74 20.61
CA GLN A 170 -0.57 12.03 19.95
C GLN A 170 -1.26 13.21 20.64
N ILE A 171 -2.47 13.02 21.16
CA ILE A 171 -3.18 14.07 21.92
C ILE A 171 -2.46 14.37 23.24
N GLU A 172 -1.97 13.34 23.93
CA GLU A 172 -1.19 13.50 25.16
C GLU A 172 0.12 14.24 24.89
N GLU A 173 0.82 13.84 23.82
CA GLU A 173 2.06 14.44 23.34
C GLU A 173 1.82 15.59 22.34
N ASN A 174 0.77 16.41 22.57
CA ASN A 174 0.44 17.51 21.67
C ASN A 174 1.64 18.48 21.56
N PRO A 175 2.18 18.72 20.35
CA PRO A 175 3.39 19.52 20.19
C PRO A 175 3.16 21.02 20.37
N TYR A 176 1.89 21.44 20.45
CA TYR A 176 1.52 22.84 20.61
C TYR A 176 1.28 23.17 22.09
N PRO A 177 1.67 24.36 22.56
CA PRO A 177 1.30 24.81 23.90
C PRO A 177 -0.20 25.17 23.94
N PRO A 178 -0.89 25.05 25.10
CA PRO A 178 -2.33 25.30 25.20
C PRO A 178 -2.83 26.68 24.74
N ALA A 179 -1.96 27.69 24.74
CA ALA A 179 -2.30 29.04 24.26
C ALA A 179 -2.23 29.18 22.72
N ASP A 180 -1.66 28.20 22.01
CA ASP A 180 -1.58 28.21 20.56
C ASP A 180 -2.92 27.77 19.93
N PRO A 181 -3.50 28.54 18.99
CA PRO A 181 -4.75 28.16 18.31
C PRO A 181 -4.71 26.78 17.63
N ARG A 182 -3.51 26.29 17.28
CA ARG A 182 -3.30 24.95 16.71
C ARG A 182 -3.53 23.83 17.71
N TYR A 183 -3.37 24.09 19.01
CA TYR A 183 -3.52 23.09 20.07
C TYR A 183 -4.87 22.39 19.99
N GLU A 184 -5.95 23.17 19.97
CA GLU A 184 -7.31 22.62 19.97
C GLU A 184 -7.62 21.97 18.62
N LYS A 185 -7.20 22.59 17.51
CA LYS A 185 -7.39 21.99 16.17
C LYS A 185 -6.70 20.63 16.07
N PHE A 186 -5.45 20.54 16.49
CA PHE A 186 -4.67 19.30 16.51
C PHE A 186 -5.42 18.21 17.27
N ARG A 187 -5.90 18.54 18.47
CA ARG A 187 -6.66 17.61 19.32
C ARG A 187 -7.97 17.15 18.67
N GLN A 188 -8.78 18.07 18.15
CA GLN A 188 -10.07 17.76 17.53
C GLN A 188 -9.94 16.89 16.28
N ASP A 189 -8.92 17.12 15.47
CA ASP A 189 -8.65 16.31 14.28
C ASP A 189 -8.32 14.85 14.66
N ARG A 190 -7.62 14.60 15.78
CA ARG A 190 -7.37 13.24 16.29
C ARG A 190 -8.62 12.61 16.90
N LEU A 191 -9.41 13.38 17.65
CA LEU A 191 -10.68 12.89 18.18
C LEU A 191 -11.63 12.45 17.07
N THR A 192 -11.62 13.14 15.92
CA THR A 192 -12.38 12.73 14.74
C THR A 192 -11.91 11.36 14.22
N GLY A 193 -10.59 11.15 14.12
CA GLY A 193 -10.01 9.86 13.75
C GLY A 193 -10.36 8.75 14.74
N ILE A 194 -10.27 9.02 16.05
CA ILE A 194 -10.64 8.08 17.11
C ILE A 194 -12.11 7.66 16.96
N GLY A 195 -13.02 8.61 16.74
CA GLY A 195 -14.43 8.31 16.54
C GLY A 195 -14.70 7.42 15.33
N MET A 196 -13.91 7.51 14.26
CA MET A 196 -14.01 6.58 13.12
C MET A 196 -13.60 5.15 13.49
N ALA A 197 -12.54 5.00 14.29
CA ALA A 197 -12.10 3.69 14.76
C ALA A 197 -13.09 3.06 15.74
N GLU A 198 -13.65 3.85 16.66
CA GLU A 198 -14.68 3.41 17.62
C GLU A 198 -15.94 2.93 16.90
N ALA A 199 -16.42 3.68 15.90
CA ALA A 199 -17.60 3.27 15.12
C ALA A 199 -17.42 1.91 14.42
N LEU A 200 -16.18 1.58 14.01
CA LEU A 200 -15.87 0.29 13.41
C LEU A 200 -15.71 -0.81 14.47
N LEU A 201 -15.09 -0.52 15.60
CA LEU A 201 -14.99 -1.44 16.73
C LEU A 201 -16.36 -1.83 17.28
N ASP A 202 -17.31 -0.90 17.33
CA ASP A 202 -18.69 -1.15 17.78
C ASP A 202 -19.53 -1.95 16.76
N SER A 203 -19.08 -2.00 15.49
CA SER A 203 -19.76 -2.69 14.40
C SER A 203 -19.36 -4.17 14.25
N HIS A 204 -18.40 -4.63 15.04
CA HIS A 204 -17.87 -6.01 15.08
C HIS A 204 -18.29 -6.72 16.37
#